data_AF-A0A0K8UPU1-F1
#
_entry.id   AF-A0A0K8UPU1-F1
#
_cell.length_a   1.000
_cell.length_b   1.000
_cell.length_c   1.000
_cell.angle_alpha   90.00
_cell.angle_beta   90.00
_cell.angle_gamma   90.00
#
_symmetry.space_group_name_H-M   'P 1'
#
loop_
_entity.id
_entity.type
_entity.pdbx_description
1 polymer ?
#
loop_
_entity_poly.entity_id
_entity_poly.type
_entity_poly.pdbx_seq_one_letter_code
_entity_poly.pdbx_strand_id
1 'polypeptide(L)'
;MNLQLRTSIIAALLLLICHLTAAQVPFPRSCPEVKVPSDFDADAYMGTWYEYAKYPHIFEIAKRCMFARYTNKGNNTIGVVNTSINTITGHTTNTTGVARMLAPSQINVLFSKYRKYI
;
A
#
# COMPACT_ATOMS: atom_id res chain seq x y z
N MET A 1 28.91 38.06 9.82
CA MET A 1 28.27 36.92 10.51
C MET A 1 29.26 35.77 10.58
N ASN A 2 29.59 35.28 11.78
CA ASN A 2 30.60 34.25 12.02
C ASN A 2 30.23 32.93 11.31
N LEU A 3 31.21 32.23 10.73
CA LEU A 3 31.02 30.94 10.05
C LEU A 3 30.29 29.92 10.96
N GLN A 4 30.66 29.90 12.25
CA GLN A 4 30.01 29.05 13.27
C GLN A 4 28.52 29.37 13.46
N LEU A 5 28.16 30.65 13.38
CA LEU A 5 26.77 31.08 13.50
C LEU A 5 25.95 30.69 12.26
N ARG A 6 26.56 30.76 11.06
CA ARG A 6 25.91 30.32 9.82
C ARG A 6 25.65 28.81 9.81
N THR A 7 26.61 28.00 10.22
CA THR A 7 26.46 26.55 10.30
C THR A 7 25.38 26.15 11.30
N SER A 8 25.31 26.79 12.46
CA SER A 8 24.27 26.52 13.46
C SER A 8 22.87 26.90 12.97
N ILE A 9 22.71 28.03 12.28
CA ILE A 9 21.43 28.44 11.70
C ILE A 9 20.96 27.43 10.63
N ILE A 10 21.86 27.00 9.74
CA ILE A 10 21.51 26.04 8.68
C ILE A 10 21.10 24.70 9.29
N ALA A 11 21.83 24.20 10.30
CA ALA A 11 21.49 22.95 10.99
C ALA A 11 20.11 23.03 11.68
N ALA A 12 19.83 24.15 12.36
CA ALA A 12 18.53 24.37 13.00
C ALA A 12 17.37 24.42 11.99
N LEU A 13 17.57 25.08 10.84
CA LEU A 13 16.58 25.11 9.75
C LEU A 13 16.32 23.71 9.18
N LEU A 14 17.37 22.90 8.97
CA LEU A 14 17.22 21.52 8.47
C LEU A 14 16.44 20.63 9.44
N LEU A 15 16.70 20.74 10.75
CA LEU A 15 15.97 20.01 11.78
C LEU A 15 14.49 20.43 11.86
N LEU A 16 14.22 21.73 11.74
CA LEU A 16 12.85 22.27 11.73
C LEU A 16 12.07 21.78 10.50
N ILE A 17 12.68 21.77 9.31
CA ILE A 17 12.07 21.26 8.08
C ILE A 17 11.75 19.77 8.21
N CYS A 18 12.64 18.98 8.82
CA CYS A 18 12.41 17.56 9.07
C CYS A 18 11.18 17.32 9.96
N HIS A 19 10.99 18.13 11.01
CA HIS A 19 9.83 18.05 11.91
C HIS A 19 8.49 18.46 11.28
N LEU A 20 8.51 19.28 10.23
CA LEU A 20 7.28 19.70 9.53
C LEU A 20 6.76 18.64 8.54
N THR A 21 7.52 17.58 8.28
CA THR A 21 7.11 16.52 7.35
C THR A 21 6.34 15.40 8.07
N ALA A 22 5.01 15.45 8.04
CA ALA A 22 4.13 14.37 8.50
C ALA A 22 3.80 13.35 7.38
N ALA A 23 4.75 13.06 6.49
CA ALA A 23 4.48 12.37 5.23
C ALA A 23 4.48 10.83 5.35
N GLN A 24 5.16 10.26 6.35
CA GLN A 24 5.28 8.81 6.50
C GLN A 24 4.58 8.32 7.76
N VAL A 25 3.98 7.13 7.66
CA VAL A 25 3.42 6.40 8.81
C VAL A 25 4.41 5.28 9.17
N PRO A 26 5.41 5.55 10.03
CA PRO A 26 6.43 4.56 10.36
C PRO A 26 5.85 3.43 11.21
N PHE A 27 6.27 2.21 10.90
CA PHE A 27 6.03 1.02 11.71
C PHE A 27 7.22 0.80 12.68
N PRO A 28 7.03 0.38 13.96
CA PRO A 28 5.78 -0.07 14.58
C PRO A 28 5.05 1.06 15.33
N ARG A 29 3.86 1.43 14.84
CA ARG A 29 2.90 2.28 15.55
C ARG A 29 1.50 1.86 15.13
N SER A 30 0.49 2.20 15.95
CA SER A 30 -0.91 2.08 15.55
C SER A 30 -1.17 2.83 14.25
N CYS A 31 -2.00 2.26 13.38
CA CYS A 31 -2.43 2.95 12.17
C CYS A 31 -3.22 4.21 12.57
N PRO A 32 -3.00 5.36 11.89
CA PRO A 32 -3.84 6.52 12.08
C PRO A 32 -5.26 6.22 11.62
N GLU A 33 -6.22 6.99 12.11
CA GLU A 33 -7.57 6.97 11.57
C GLU A 33 -7.55 7.57 10.15
N VAL A 34 -8.01 6.79 9.17
CA VAL A 34 -8.08 7.21 7.77
C VAL A 34 -9.54 7.41 7.38
N LYS A 35 -9.87 8.60 6.90
CA LYS A 35 -11.21 8.88 6.36
C LYS A 35 -11.38 8.14 5.04
N VAL A 36 -12.44 7.34 4.95
CA VAL A 36 -12.81 6.61 3.73
C VAL A 36 -13.94 7.34 3.00
N PRO A 37 -14.01 7.24 1.65
CA PRO A 37 -15.15 7.78 0.89
C PRO A 37 -16.46 7.12 1.34
N SER A 38 -17.52 7.92 1.46
CA SER A 38 -18.85 7.46 1.85
C SER A 38 -19.65 6.87 0.68
N ASP A 39 -19.30 7.25 -0.54
CA ASP A 39 -20.01 7.01 -1.81
C ASP A 39 -19.21 6.10 -2.75
N PHE A 40 -18.49 5.13 -2.18
CA PHE A 40 -17.68 4.21 -2.97
C PHE A 40 -18.53 3.24 -3.80
N ASP A 41 -18.40 3.38 -5.11
CA ASP A 41 -18.95 2.44 -6.09
C ASP A 41 -17.95 1.29 -6.31
N ALA A 42 -18.29 0.13 -5.74
CA ALA A 42 -17.48 -1.07 -5.85
C ALA A 42 -17.39 -1.59 -7.29
N ASP A 43 -18.45 -1.44 -8.08
CA ASP A 43 -18.48 -1.93 -9.46
C ASP A 43 -17.59 -1.06 -10.36
N ALA A 44 -17.62 0.26 -10.17
CA ALA A 44 -16.71 1.19 -10.86
C ALA A 44 -15.23 0.95 -10.49
N TYR A 45 -14.95 0.39 -9.31
CA TYR A 45 -13.59 0.05 -8.86
C TYR A 45 -13.01 -1.22 -9.51
N MET A 46 -13.86 -2.04 -10.14
CA MET A 46 -13.43 -3.30 -10.77
C MET A 46 -12.47 -3.06 -11.94
N GLY A 47 -11.70 -4.09 -12.27
CA GLY A 47 -10.69 -4.01 -13.32
C GLY A 47 -9.27 -4.03 -12.78
N THR A 48 -8.33 -3.41 -13.51
CA THR A 48 -6.89 -3.52 -13.24
C THR A 48 -6.32 -2.20 -12.75
N TRP A 49 -5.62 -2.26 -11.62
CA TRP A 49 -4.91 -1.15 -11.01
C TRP A 49 -3.41 -1.43 -11.02
N TYR A 50 -2.64 -0.50 -11.57
CA TYR A 50 -1.17 -0.59 -11.58
C TYR A 50 -0.61 0.06 -10.32
N GLU A 51 0.31 -0.64 -9.67
CA GLU A 51 0.96 -0.10 -8.49
C GLU A 51 2.01 0.94 -8.91
N TYR A 52 1.76 2.20 -8.55
CA TYR A 52 2.70 3.30 -8.80
C TYR A 52 3.75 3.41 -7.68
N ALA A 53 3.30 3.35 -6.43
CA ALA A 53 4.16 3.45 -5.25
C ALA A 53 3.57 2.64 -4.08
N LYS A 54 4.44 2.22 -3.16
CA LYS A 54 4.08 1.41 -1.99
C LYS A 54 5.06 1.59 -0.84
N TYR A 55 4.62 1.22 0.35
CA TYR A 55 5.54 0.96 1.45
C TYR A 55 6.30 -0.36 1.22
N PRO A 56 7.58 -0.44 1.63
CA PRO A 56 8.36 -1.66 1.47
C PRO A 56 7.78 -2.78 2.34
N HIS A 57 7.39 -3.88 1.70
CA HIS A 57 6.90 -5.08 2.38
C HIS A 57 7.62 -6.34 1.90
N ILE A 58 7.89 -7.26 2.83
CA ILE A 58 8.70 -8.47 2.59
C ILE A 58 8.10 -9.35 1.49
N PHE A 59 6.77 -9.46 1.41
CA PHE A 59 6.10 -10.29 0.41
C PHE A 59 6.22 -9.76 -1.03
N GLU A 60 6.80 -8.56 -1.20
CA GLU A 60 6.98 -7.92 -2.51
C GLU A 60 8.44 -7.67 -2.88
N ILE A 61 9.37 -8.20 -2.08
CA ILE A 61 10.79 -8.22 -2.42
C ILE A 61 10.98 -8.95 -3.75
N ALA A 62 11.90 -8.43 -4.56
CA ALA A 62 12.26 -8.96 -5.87
C ALA A 62 11.07 -9.04 -6.87
N LYS A 63 10.15 -8.06 -6.81
CA LYS A 63 9.03 -7.92 -7.75
C LYS A 63 9.03 -6.56 -8.45
N ARG A 64 8.63 -6.55 -9.72
CA ARG A 64 8.40 -5.34 -10.54
C ARG A 64 7.14 -5.47 -11.39
N CYS A 65 6.72 -4.34 -11.98
CA CYS A 65 5.58 -4.27 -12.91
C CYS A 65 4.28 -4.84 -12.29
N MET A 66 3.97 -4.39 -11.08
CA MET A 66 2.90 -4.95 -10.29
C MET A 66 1.54 -4.35 -10.64
N PHE A 67 0.52 -5.20 -10.66
CA PHE A 67 -0.86 -4.76 -10.79
C PHE A 67 -1.80 -5.68 -10.02
N ALA A 68 -2.93 -5.13 -9.58
CA ALA A 68 -4.01 -5.84 -8.92
C ALA A 68 -5.23 -5.83 -9.83
N ARG A 69 -5.83 -7.01 -10.05
CA ARG A 69 -7.11 -7.13 -10.76
C ARG A 69 -8.23 -7.48 -9.79
N TYR A 70 -9.25 -6.63 -9.74
CA TYR A 70 -10.46 -6.81 -8.93
C TYR A 70 -11.60 -7.32 -9.80
N THR A 71 -12.32 -8.30 -9.30
CA THR A 71 -13.47 -8.91 -9.99
C THR A 71 -14.64 -9.07 -9.02
N ASN A 72 -15.83 -8.65 -9.43
CA ASN A 72 -17.03 -8.84 -8.63
C ASN A 72 -17.39 -10.34 -8.65
N LYS A 73 -17.51 -10.96 -7.48
CA LYS A 73 -17.90 -12.38 -7.31
C LYS A 73 -19.33 -12.55 -6.79
N GLY A 74 -20.07 -11.45 -6.63
CA GLY A 74 -21.39 -11.42 -5.99
C GLY A 74 -21.31 -11.57 -4.46
N ASN A 75 -22.45 -11.42 -3.78
CA ASN A 75 -22.60 -11.63 -2.34
C ASN A 75 -21.51 -10.90 -1.50
N ASN A 76 -21.29 -9.62 -1.77
CA ASN A 76 -20.30 -8.77 -1.09
C ASN A 76 -18.87 -9.33 -1.11
N THR A 77 -18.53 -10.07 -2.17
CA THR A 77 -17.24 -10.73 -2.35
C THR A 77 -16.54 -10.19 -3.59
N ILE A 78 -15.26 -9.86 -3.43
CA ILE A 78 -14.41 -9.39 -4.51
C ILE A 78 -13.24 -10.37 -4.66
N GLY A 79 -13.01 -10.85 -5.87
CA GLY A 79 -11.81 -11.60 -6.22
C GLY A 79 -10.65 -10.64 -6.46
N VAL A 80 -9.50 -10.90 -5.85
CA VAL A 80 -8.27 -10.10 -5.99
C VAL A 80 -7.18 -10.96 -6.61
N VAL A 81 -6.54 -10.48 -7.67
CA VAL A 81 -5.36 -11.14 -8.25
C VAL A 81 -4.23 -10.13 -8.40
N ASN A 82 -3.20 -10.28 -7.58
CA ASN A 82 -1.97 -9.50 -7.69
C ASN A 82 -0.99 -10.22 -8.60
N THR A 83 -0.51 -9.54 -9.63
CA THR A 83 0.44 -10.07 -10.61
C THR A 83 1.71 -9.24 -10.58
N SER A 84 2.85 -9.91 -10.72
CA SER A 84 4.17 -9.27 -10.75
C SER A 84 5.16 -10.04 -11.60
N ILE A 85 6.26 -9.40 -11.99
CA ILE A 85 7.42 -10.07 -12.56
C ILE A 85 8.48 -10.22 -11.48
N ASN A 86 8.95 -11.45 -11.26
CA ASN A 86 10.07 -11.72 -10.36
C ASN A 86 11.36 -11.20 -10.98
N THR A 87 12.10 -10.34 -10.28
CA THR A 87 13.29 -9.67 -10.83
C THR A 87 14.51 -10.58 -10.92
N ILE A 88 14.52 -11.73 -10.23
CA ILE A 88 15.62 -12.70 -10.22
C ILE A 88 15.44 -13.71 -11.36
N THR A 89 14.23 -14.27 -11.49
CA THR A 89 13.93 -15.34 -12.45
C THR A 89 13.31 -14.84 -13.75
N GLY A 90 12.79 -13.61 -13.78
CA GLY A 90 12.06 -13.05 -14.93
C GLY A 90 10.64 -13.60 -15.12
N HIS A 91 10.21 -14.59 -14.32
CA HIS A 91 8.89 -15.19 -14.45
C HIS A 91 7.78 -14.32 -13.86
N THR A 92 6.61 -14.38 -14.48
CA THR A 92 5.38 -13.81 -13.94
C THR A 92 4.88 -14.66 -12.77
N THR A 93 4.54 -14.01 -11.67
CA THR A 93 3.99 -14.64 -10.47
C THR A 93 2.65 -14.01 -10.10
N ASN A 94 1.67 -14.85 -9.78
CA ASN A 94 0.32 -14.43 -9.40
C ASN A 94 0.02 -14.82 -7.96
N THR A 95 -0.64 -13.93 -7.22
CA THR A 95 -1.17 -14.19 -5.88
C THR A 95 -2.66 -13.91 -5.89
N THR A 96 -3.46 -14.95 -5.62
CA THR A 96 -4.91 -14.85 -5.59
C THR A 96 -5.41 -14.61 -4.17
N GLY A 97 -6.46 -13.81 -4.04
CA GLY A 97 -7.11 -13.52 -2.77
C GLY A 97 -8.60 -13.28 -2.95
N VAL A 98 -9.28 -13.22 -1.81
CA VAL A 98 -10.71 -12.92 -1.72
C VAL A 98 -10.86 -11.80 -0.71
N ALA A 99 -11.54 -10.74 -1.12
CA ALA A 99 -11.94 -9.67 -0.23
C ALA A 99 -13.43 -9.76 0.11
N ARG A 100 -13.77 -9.42 1.36
CA ARG A 100 -15.15 -9.27 1.84
C ARG A 100 -15.40 -7.81 2.18
N MET A 101 -16.53 -7.26 1.71
CA MET A 101 -16.94 -5.92 2.11
C MET A 101 -17.49 -5.96 3.54
N LEU A 102 -16.94 -5.11 4.41
CA LEU A 102 -17.41 -4.92 5.79
C LEU A 102 -18.34 -3.71 5.88
N ALA A 103 -18.02 -2.66 5.12
CA ALA A 103 -18.77 -1.41 4.98
C ALA A 103 -18.38 -0.77 3.62
N PRO A 104 -19.04 0.31 3.17
CA PRO A 104 -18.58 1.07 2.00
C PRO A 104 -17.11 1.46 2.15
N SER A 105 -16.32 1.29 1.08
CA SER A 105 -14.86 1.53 1.06
C SER A 105 -14.01 0.69 2.03
N GLN A 106 -14.59 -0.28 2.75
CA GLN A 106 -13.88 -1.07 3.76
C GLN A 106 -13.96 -2.55 3.42
N ILE A 107 -12.79 -3.13 3.12
CA ILE A 107 -12.67 -4.54 2.75
C ILE A 107 -11.65 -5.25 3.64
N ASN A 108 -11.91 -6.52 3.92
CA ASN A 108 -10.93 -7.44 4.50
C ASN A 108 -10.48 -8.42 3.42
N VAL A 109 -9.18 -8.48 3.14
CA VAL A 109 -8.59 -9.29 2.07
C VAL A 109 -7.83 -10.48 2.66
N LEU A 110 -8.17 -11.68 2.19
CA LEU A 110 -7.44 -12.91 2.52
C LEU A 110 -6.80 -13.51 1.25
N PHE A 111 -5.47 -13.64 1.25
CA PHE A 111 -4.74 -14.26 0.15
C PHE A 111 -4.58 -15.77 0.35
N SER A 112 -4.75 -16.53 -0.74
CA SER A 112 -4.73 -18.00 -0.77
C SER A 112 -3.42 -18.61 -0.27
N LYS A 113 -2.29 -17.94 -0.52
CA LYS A 113 -0.97 -18.32 0.01
C LYS A 113 -0.98 -18.46 1.55
N TYR A 114 -1.87 -17.75 2.24
CA TYR A 114 -2.01 -17.73 3.69
C TYR A 114 -3.23 -18.52 4.21
N ARG A 115 -4.04 -19.13 3.32
CA ARG A 115 -5.23 -19.92 3.72
C ARG A 115 -4.87 -21.22 4.47
N LYS A 116 -3.65 -21.74 4.33
CA LYS A 116 -3.21 -22.97 5.02
C LYS A 116 -2.82 -22.76 6.50
N TYR A 117 -2.78 -21.51 6.98
CA TYR A 117 -2.27 -21.14 8.31
C TYR A 117 -3.34 -20.53 9.23
N ILE A 118 -4.60 -20.69 8.86
CA ILE A 118 -5.81 -20.29 9.59
C ILE A 118 -6.74 -21.49 9.55
#